data_AF-A0A561U1Y6-F1
#
_entry.id   AF-A0A561U1Y6-F1
#
_cell.length_a   1.000
_cell.length_b   1.000
_cell.length_c   1.000
_cell.angle_alpha   90.00
_cell.angle_beta   90.00
_cell.angle_gamma   90.00
#
_symmetry.space_group_name_H-M   'P 1'
#
loop_
_entity.id
_entity.type
_entity.pdbx_description
1 polymer ?
#
loop_
_entity_poly.entity_id
_entity_poly.type
_entity_poly.pdbx_seq_one_letter_code
_entity_poly.pdbx_strand_id
1 'polypeptide(L)'
;MGSTPGANAAWPYLVAFGLLLLGALAARAGAYFWAQSRAVARVPISLGPYDVALLTGHSTRVVETALACLAEADAVVVNHSQFSTFRRGARADLQVWDGVQRQVLDLLTKETTAQALARKFARTDTGAHLRRRLVSGGYLLGSPNHLRLRLIVRALIPFVLVTMILVQLGIGFGQNVTMMLLNVEVPAAALAWWWGESSLTLTRTRLGKRTKREIGSLVRKHRTGEAQLKREKVADRQKIQQLREAIAARAGEWRLSPGWIGSAPGIVPFMGWMGYLAVRAEHWDSASRRPLGSLLPARKTGPDRRVGWLYRSLGALCAVVALLVFWVVDFGWGAIALFVACCLVGAGLATRGRKHLAVEGREALRSGQRPPVLYLRSFAHDALLEGASPFRSLMTALGSRSSYIEEIARAVRNFGTLVAIGDPGSRLPGLGPAQIYVEPDSTRPGQELQRWQAEVLGLLRGSALVLISAGYSDGLRWEFAQATANVLPERLVVFVPLNRAQYARFRELTEAYFPAGLPADPRKSSTWGSEPVHGLVHFDRDWTPHFVPFRRHALLQLHLGRVAVRLSFRRMRNRLMHALYPVFRSNQVIWSGIEVPVFFGRTSRHLIVGGSSYARAVAVLVVLSIAWASTLGGGG
;
A
#
# COMPACT_ATOMS: atom_id res chain seq x y z
N MET A 1 -41.92 14.96 -38.10
CA MET A 1 -41.76 13.95 -37.02
C MET A 1 -42.02 12.58 -37.62
N GLY A 2 -41.01 11.96 -38.24
CA GLY A 2 -41.11 10.58 -38.74
C GLY A 2 -40.47 9.66 -37.72
N SER A 3 -41.24 8.75 -37.14
CA SER A 3 -40.74 7.71 -36.25
C SER A 3 -39.74 6.85 -37.03
N THR A 4 -38.46 6.89 -36.64
CA THR A 4 -37.42 6.06 -37.23
C THR A 4 -37.79 4.58 -37.01
N PRO A 5 -38.04 3.79 -38.07
CA PRO A 5 -38.54 2.40 -37.95
C PRO A 5 -37.57 1.41 -37.26
N GLY A 6 -36.36 1.84 -36.91
CA GLY A 6 -35.31 0.96 -36.38
C GLY A 6 -35.46 0.53 -34.92
N ALA A 7 -36.23 1.25 -34.09
CA ALA A 7 -36.28 0.95 -32.65
C ALA A 7 -37.06 -0.34 -32.31
N ASN A 8 -38.11 -0.66 -33.08
CA ASN A 8 -38.95 -1.84 -32.81
C ASN A 8 -38.27 -3.16 -33.20
N ALA A 9 -37.26 -3.12 -34.08
CA ALA A 9 -36.56 -4.32 -34.52
C ALA A 9 -35.54 -4.87 -33.50
N ALA A 10 -35.08 -4.05 -32.54
CA ALA A 10 -34.07 -4.45 -31.55
C ALA A 10 -34.66 -5.17 -30.31
N TRP A 11 -35.95 -4.97 -30.03
CA TRP A 11 -36.60 -5.49 -28.82
C TRP A 11 -36.59 -7.03 -28.70
N PRO A 12 -36.88 -7.82 -29.75
CA PRO A 12 -36.86 -9.29 -29.66
C PRO A 12 -35.48 -9.84 -29.28
N TYR A 13 -34.41 -9.18 -29.70
CA TYR A 13 -33.03 -9.59 -29.40
C TYR A 13 -32.65 -9.29 -27.96
N LEU A 14 -33.03 -8.12 -27.44
CA LEU A 14 -32.83 -7.81 -26.02
C LEU A 14 -33.59 -8.78 -25.12
N VAL A 15 -34.79 -9.19 -25.53
CA VAL A 15 -35.59 -10.21 -24.83
C VAL A 15 -34.91 -11.58 -24.92
N ALA A 16 -34.49 -12.03 -26.11
CA ALA A 16 -33.79 -13.31 -26.28
C ALA A 16 -32.46 -13.37 -25.51
N PHE A 17 -31.68 -12.28 -25.53
CA PHE A 17 -30.45 -12.14 -24.77
C PHE A 17 -30.72 -12.17 -23.25
N GLY A 18 -31.76 -11.46 -22.80
CA GLY A 18 -32.21 -11.50 -21.42
C GLY A 18 -32.60 -12.92 -20.98
N LEU A 19 -33.32 -13.65 -21.81
CA LEU A 19 -33.70 -15.05 -21.56
C LEU A 19 -32.48 -15.99 -21.52
N LEU A 20 -31.51 -15.81 -22.41
CA LEU A 20 -30.25 -16.57 -22.39
C LEU A 20 -29.44 -16.30 -21.11
N LEU A 21 -29.36 -15.04 -20.68
CA LEU A 21 -28.73 -14.70 -19.40
C LEU A 21 -29.46 -15.32 -18.21
N LEU A 22 -30.80 -15.27 -18.20
CA LEU A 22 -31.60 -15.92 -17.15
C LEU A 22 -31.41 -17.44 -17.15
N GLY A 23 -31.37 -18.09 -18.33
CA GLY A 23 -31.09 -19.51 -18.47
C GLY A 23 -29.69 -19.88 -17.97
N ALA A 24 -28.67 -19.08 -18.30
CA ALA A 24 -27.31 -19.24 -17.78
C ALA A 24 -27.24 -19.11 -16.25
N LEU A 25 -27.97 -18.15 -15.68
CA LEU A 25 -28.08 -17.95 -14.23
C LEU A 25 -28.80 -19.13 -13.56
N ALA A 26 -29.89 -19.63 -14.15
CA ALA A 26 -30.62 -20.78 -13.66
C ALA A 26 -29.78 -22.07 -13.71
N ALA A 27 -29.08 -22.33 -14.83
CA ALA A 27 -28.16 -23.45 -14.96
C ALA A 27 -27.02 -23.39 -13.93
N ARG A 28 -26.46 -22.20 -13.70
CA ARG A 28 -25.43 -21.97 -12.68
C ARG A 28 -25.98 -22.20 -11.27
N ALA A 29 -27.18 -21.72 -10.98
CA ALA A 29 -27.85 -21.95 -9.70
C ALA A 29 -28.12 -23.45 -9.50
N GLY A 30 -28.66 -24.14 -10.50
CA GLY A 30 -28.91 -25.59 -10.49
C GLY A 30 -27.63 -26.40 -10.26
N ALA A 31 -26.57 -26.12 -11.01
CA ALA A 31 -25.27 -26.79 -10.84
C ALA A 31 -24.67 -26.53 -9.44
N TYR A 32 -24.86 -25.32 -8.89
CA TYR A 32 -24.47 -25.01 -7.51
C TYR A 32 -25.29 -25.78 -6.48
N PHE A 33 -26.62 -25.81 -6.60
CA PHE A 33 -27.49 -26.57 -5.70
C PHE A 33 -27.20 -28.08 -5.76
N TRP A 34 -26.98 -28.62 -6.96
CA TRP A 34 -26.58 -30.01 -7.17
C TRP A 34 -25.22 -30.34 -6.52
N ALA A 35 -24.22 -29.46 -6.69
CA ALA A 35 -22.93 -29.65 -6.04
C ALA A 35 -23.05 -29.59 -4.50
N GLN A 36 -23.93 -28.73 -3.97
CA GLN A 36 -24.18 -28.62 -2.53
C GLN A 36 -24.95 -29.82 -1.97
N SER A 37 -25.94 -30.36 -2.67
CA SER A 37 -26.73 -31.50 -2.19
C SER A 37 -25.89 -32.78 -2.10
N ARG A 38 -24.87 -32.93 -2.95
CA ARG A 38 -23.91 -34.06 -2.86
C ARG A 38 -22.78 -33.86 -1.86
N ALA A 39 -22.69 -32.69 -1.23
CA ALA A 39 -21.66 -32.36 -0.26
C ALA A 39 -22.06 -32.75 1.18
N VAL A 40 -22.71 -33.90 1.34
CA VAL A 40 -23.08 -34.44 2.65
C VAL A 40 -21.80 -34.89 3.36
N ALA A 41 -21.61 -34.41 4.59
CA ALA A 41 -20.50 -34.82 5.44
C ALA A 41 -20.63 -36.32 5.71
N ARG A 42 -19.63 -37.11 5.27
CA ARG A 42 -19.65 -38.57 5.48
C ARG A 42 -19.20 -38.94 6.89
N VAL A 43 -18.32 -38.13 7.49
CA VAL A 43 -17.79 -38.36 8.83
C VAL A 43 -17.59 -37.01 9.54
N PRO A 44 -18.12 -36.82 10.76
CA PRO A 44 -17.81 -35.65 11.57
C PRO A 44 -16.32 -35.63 11.92
N ILE A 45 -15.59 -34.59 11.49
CA ILE A 45 -14.18 -34.39 11.85
C ILE A 45 -14.03 -33.29 12.91
N SER A 46 -13.07 -33.46 13.82
CA SER A 46 -12.59 -32.37 14.67
C SER A 46 -11.64 -31.45 13.88
N LEU A 47 -11.85 -30.14 14.00
CA LEU A 47 -11.08 -29.10 13.30
C LEU A 47 -9.84 -28.72 14.13
N GLY A 48 -8.67 -28.99 13.59
CA GLY A 48 -7.39 -28.49 14.11
C GLY A 48 -7.10 -27.04 13.69
N PRO A 49 -6.00 -26.45 14.19
CA PRO A 49 -5.64 -25.05 13.92
C PRO A 49 -5.49 -24.77 12.42
N TYR A 50 -4.86 -25.69 11.67
CA TYR A 50 -4.67 -25.55 10.23
C TYR A 50 -5.97 -25.71 9.43
N ASP A 51 -6.92 -26.51 9.91
CA ASP A 51 -8.23 -26.68 9.27
C ASP A 51 -9.03 -25.37 9.38
N VAL A 52 -9.07 -24.78 10.58
CA VAL A 52 -9.70 -23.47 10.82
C VAL A 52 -9.02 -22.39 9.98
N ALA A 53 -7.68 -22.36 9.95
CA ALA A 53 -6.93 -21.40 9.16
C ALA A 53 -7.27 -21.50 7.65
N LEU A 54 -7.31 -22.73 7.13
CA LEU A 54 -7.67 -22.98 5.73
C LEU A 54 -9.11 -22.54 5.43
N LEU A 55 -10.03 -22.72 6.38
CA LEU A 55 -11.42 -22.26 6.25
C LEU A 55 -11.55 -20.74 6.27
N THR A 56 -10.83 -20.02 7.13
CA THR A 56 -10.97 -18.57 7.32
C THR A 56 -10.19 -17.78 6.26
N GLY A 57 -8.94 -18.14 5.98
CA GLY A 57 -8.01 -17.36 5.16
C GLY A 57 -7.15 -18.17 4.17
N HIS A 58 -7.62 -19.37 3.79
CA HIS A 58 -6.97 -20.21 2.79
C HIS A 58 -5.51 -20.59 3.16
N SER A 59 -4.68 -20.92 2.17
CA SER A 59 -3.28 -21.32 2.39
C SER A 59 -2.44 -20.23 3.05
N THR A 60 -2.78 -18.94 2.85
CA THR A 60 -2.09 -17.83 3.51
C THR A 60 -2.20 -17.94 5.02
N ARG A 61 -3.41 -18.19 5.53
CA ARG A 61 -3.62 -18.31 6.97
C ARG A 61 -2.99 -19.57 7.55
N VAL A 62 -2.98 -20.67 6.81
CA VAL A 62 -2.29 -21.90 7.23
C VAL A 62 -0.79 -21.64 7.42
N VAL A 63 -0.16 -20.95 6.47
CA VAL A 63 1.25 -20.58 6.54
C VAL A 63 1.50 -19.59 7.68
N GLU A 64 0.65 -18.59 7.88
CA GLU A 64 0.76 -17.68 9.04
C GLU A 64 0.69 -18.44 10.37
N THR A 65 -0.23 -19.41 10.50
CA THR A 65 -0.37 -20.23 11.71
C THR A 65 0.87 -21.10 11.94
N ALA A 66 1.38 -21.74 10.89
CA ALA A 66 2.60 -22.54 10.97
C ALA A 66 3.83 -21.69 11.33
N LEU A 67 3.98 -20.52 10.70
CA LEU A 67 5.06 -19.57 11.01
C LEU A 67 4.97 -19.08 12.45
N ALA A 68 3.77 -18.91 13.01
CA ALA A 68 3.59 -18.47 14.39
C ALA A 68 4.05 -19.56 15.37
N CYS A 69 3.64 -20.82 15.15
CA CYS A 69 4.13 -21.95 15.96
C CYS A 69 5.66 -22.11 15.85
N LEU A 70 6.21 -22.01 14.64
CA LEU A 70 7.66 -22.09 14.41
C LEU A 70 8.41 -20.93 15.07
N ALA A 71 7.83 -19.73 15.05
CA ALA A 71 8.42 -18.56 15.66
C ALA A 71 8.39 -18.66 17.20
N GLU A 72 7.35 -19.25 17.82
CA GLU A 72 7.34 -19.55 19.27
C GLU A 72 8.47 -20.51 19.68
N ALA A 73 8.82 -21.46 18.81
CA ALA A 73 9.87 -22.45 19.07
C ALA A 73 11.28 -21.99 18.62
N ASP A 74 11.45 -20.72 18.27
CA ASP A 74 12.69 -20.12 17.72
C ASP A 74 13.25 -20.83 16.47
N ALA A 75 12.38 -21.53 15.73
CA ALA A 75 12.70 -22.17 14.46
C ALA A 75 12.57 -21.22 13.27
N VAL A 76 11.89 -20.09 13.45
CA VAL A 76 11.77 -19.03 12.44
C VAL A 76 11.99 -17.67 13.09
N VAL A 77 12.85 -16.86 12.46
CA VAL A 77 13.11 -15.47 12.84
C VAL A 77 12.34 -14.54 11.92
N VAL A 78 11.61 -13.59 12.51
CA VAL A 78 10.83 -12.59 11.79
C VAL A 78 11.70 -11.36 11.59
N ASN A 79 11.82 -10.86 10.37
CA ASN A 79 12.56 -9.63 10.12
C ASN A 79 11.68 -8.41 10.49
N HIS A 80 12.04 -7.72 11.57
CA HIS A 80 11.27 -6.58 12.09
C HIS A 80 11.23 -5.36 11.16
N SER A 81 12.23 -5.19 10.30
CA SER A 81 12.24 -4.07 9.32
C SER A 81 11.19 -4.25 8.22
N GLN A 82 10.82 -5.50 7.95
CA GLN A 82 9.88 -5.89 6.91
C GLN A 82 9.02 -7.03 7.47
N PHE A 83 7.95 -6.68 8.21
CA PHE A 83 6.99 -7.57 8.91
C PHE A 83 6.34 -8.69 8.07
N SER A 84 6.77 -8.86 6.82
CA SER A 84 6.36 -9.88 5.86
C SER A 84 7.47 -10.85 5.46
N THR A 85 8.70 -10.69 5.98
CA THR A 85 9.84 -11.55 5.63
C THR A 85 10.32 -12.41 6.79
N PHE A 86 10.60 -13.68 6.49
CA PHE A 86 10.90 -14.74 7.44
C PHE A 86 12.21 -15.42 7.08
N ARG A 87 12.95 -15.88 8.09
CA ARG A 87 14.19 -16.64 7.94
C ARG A 87 14.19 -17.85 8.86
N ARG A 88 14.88 -18.91 8.45
CA ARG A 88 15.09 -20.12 9.27
C ARG A 88 15.91 -19.74 10.51
N GLY A 89 15.46 -20.14 11.69
CA GLY A 89 16.10 -19.92 12.98
C GLY A 89 17.00 -21.08 13.39
N ALA A 90 17.76 -20.90 14.48
CA ALA A 90 18.76 -21.86 14.94
C ALA A 90 18.17 -23.21 15.36
N ARG A 91 16.91 -23.24 15.82
CA ARG A 91 16.24 -24.47 16.27
C ARG A 91 15.49 -25.21 15.17
N ALA A 92 15.55 -24.74 13.92
CA ALA A 92 14.77 -25.33 12.84
C ALA A 92 15.06 -26.82 12.60
N ASP A 93 16.26 -27.30 12.91
CA ASP A 93 16.68 -28.70 12.71
C ASP A 93 16.66 -29.54 13.99
N LEU A 94 16.36 -28.94 15.14
CA LEU A 94 16.53 -29.56 16.46
C LEU A 94 15.26 -30.20 17.01
N GLN A 95 14.10 -29.98 16.39
CA GLN A 95 12.80 -30.41 16.92
C GLN A 95 11.98 -31.16 15.87
N VAL A 96 11.16 -32.11 16.34
CA VAL A 96 10.19 -32.81 15.49
C VAL A 96 8.99 -31.89 15.23
N TRP A 97 8.90 -31.40 14.00
CA TRP A 97 7.80 -30.55 13.55
C TRP A 97 6.63 -31.36 13.01
N ASP A 98 5.42 -30.81 13.14
CA ASP A 98 4.26 -31.37 12.44
C ASP A 98 4.42 -31.28 10.91
N GLY A 99 3.67 -32.08 10.15
CA GLY A 99 3.82 -32.16 8.70
C GLY A 99 3.58 -30.83 7.97
N VAL A 100 2.78 -29.91 8.52
CA VAL A 100 2.55 -28.57 7.97
C VAL A 100 3.74 -27.67 8.26
N GLN A 101 4.23 -27.66 9.50
CA GLN A 101 5.39 -26.87 9.93
C GLN A 101 6.66 -27.28 9.18
N ARG A 102 6.93 -28.58 9.06
CA ARG A 102 8.07 -29.12 8.30
C ARG A 102 8.02 -28.65 6.84
N GLN A 103 6.86 -28.79 6.20
CA GLN A 103 6.68 -28.34 4.82
C GLN A 103 6.90 -26.84 4.64
N VAL A 104 6.49 -26.02 5.62
CA VAL A 104 6.72 -24.57 5.60
C VAL A 104 8.20 -24.24 5.78
N LEU A 105 8.91 -24.91 6.69
CA LEU A 105 10.37 -24.76 6.86
C LEU A 105 11.14 -25.12 5.59
N ASP A 106 10.74 -26.18 4.89
CA ASP A 106 11.37 -26.58 3.62
C ASP A 106 11.16 -25.51 2.54
N LEU A 107 9.95 -24.95 2.44
CA LEU A 107 9.65 -23.87 1.50
C LEU A 107 10.37 -22.57 1.85
N LEU A 108 10.64 -22.34 3.14
CA LEU A 108 11.35 -21.15 3.63
C LEU A 108 12.80 -21.06 3.15
N THR A 109 13.39 -22.18 2.71
CA THR A 109 14.72 -22.18 2.06
C THR A 109 14.73 -21.43 0.73
N LYS A 110 13.59 -21.35 0.03
CA LYS A 110 13.45 -20.77 -1.31
C LYS A 110 12.66 -19.47 -1.32
N GLU A 111 11.75 -19.27 -0.36
CA GLU A 111 10.84 -18.14 -0.32
C GLU A 111 10.85 -17.48 1.06
N THR A 112 10.95 -16.16 1.12
CA THR A 112 11.02 -15.43 2.39
C THR A 112 9.71 -14.76 2.77
N THR A 113 8.72 -14.67 1.87
CA THR A 113 7.46 -13.95 2.14
C THR A 113 6.29 -14.89 2.39
N ALA A 114 5.41 -14.56 3.35
CA ALA A 114 4.22 -15.36 3.66
C ALA A 114 3.33 -15.63 2.44
N GLN A 115 3.17 -14.65 1.55
CA GLN A 115 2.35 -14.81 0.34
C GLN A 115 2.99 -15.74 -0.70
N ALA A 116 4.31 -15.70 -0.87
CA ALA A 116 5.01 -16.63 -1.76
C ALA A 116 5.00 -18.05 -1.18
N LEU A 117 5.26 -18.19 0.12
CA LEU A 117 5.14 -19.45 0.85
C LEU A 117 3.74 -20.04 0.71
N ALA A 118 2.69 -19.24 0.90
CA ALA A 118 1.30 -19.69 0.77
C ALA A 118 0.98 -20.21 -0.64
N ARG A 119 1.47 -19.54 -1.69
CA ARG A 119 1.27 -19.98 -3.08
C ARG A 119 1.96 -21.32 -3.36
N LYS A 120 3.17 -21.53 -2.85
CA LYS A 120 3.90 -22.80 -3.01
C LYS A 120 3.31 -23.91 -2.13
N PHE A 121 2.98 -23.62 -0.87
CA PHE A 121 2.32 -24.55 0.04
C PHE A 121 0.98 -25.04 -0.51
N ALA A 122 0.24 -24.18 -1.22
CA ALA A 122 -0.98 -24.59 -1.90
C ALA A 122 -0.77 -25.61 -3.04
N ARG A 123 0.47 -25.95 -3.40
CA ARG A 123 0.79 -26.96 -4.42
C ARG A 123 1.43 -28.21 -3.85
N THR A 124 1.67 -28.27 -2.53
CA THR A 124 2.29 -29.44 -1.89
C THR A 124 1.26 -30.51 -1.52
N ASP A 125 1.74 -31.73 -1.30
CA ASP A 125 0.89 -32.85 -0.87
C ASP A 125 0.25 -32.60 0.49
N THR A 126 0.96 -31.95 1.41
CA THR A 126 0.40 -31.52 2.70
C THR A 126 -0.76 -30.54 2.52
N GLY A 127 -0.61 -29.56 1.62
CA GLY A 127 -1.68 -28.61 1.29
C GLY A 127 -2.86 -29.26 0.56
N ALA A 128 -2.63 -30.34 -0.19
CA ALA A 128 -3.67 -31.15 -0.80
C ALA A 128 -4.38 -32.05 0.24
N HIS A 129 -3.63 -32.63 1.17
CA HIS A 129 -4.14 -33.47 2.26
C HIS A 129 -5.08 -32.70 3.18
N LEU A 130 -4.70 -31.49 3.63
CA LEU A 130 -5.58 -30.62 4.43
C LEU A 130 -6.90 -30.31 3.70
N ARG A 131 -6.85 -30.07 2.39
CA ARG A 131 -8.05 -29.87 1.58
C ARG A 131 -8.91 -31.13 1.48
N ARG A 132 -8.31 -32.30 1.23
CA ARG A 132 -9.04 -33.58 1.21
C ARG A 132 -9.74 -33.86 2.53
N ARG A 133 -9.08 -33.56 3.66
CA ARG A 133 -9.65 -33.71 5.00
C ARG A 133 -10.87 -32.78 5.21
N LEU A 134 -10.78 -31.51 4.81
CA LEU A 134 -11.94 -30.61 4.88
C LEU A 134 -13.07 -31.00 3.90
N VAL A 135 -12.73 -31.65 2.78
CA VAL A 135 -13.73 -32.21 1.84
C VAL A 135 -14.43 -33.42 2.47
N SER A 136 -13.70 -34.35 3.09
CA SER A 136 -14.30 -35.52 3.75
C SER A 136 -15.17 -35.13 4.95
N GLY A 137 -14.76 -34.08 5.67
CA GLY A 137 -15.55 -33.46 6.74
C GLY A 137 -16.76 -32.64 6.26
N GLY A 138 -16.97 -32.52 4.95
CA GLY A 138 -18.10 -31.80 4.37
C GLY A 138 -18.04 -30.28 4.54
N TYR A 139 -16.85 -29.69 4.76
CA TYR A 139 -16.65 -28.24 4.83
C TYR A 139 -16.26 -27.62 3.48
N LEU A 140 -15.58 -28.40 2.63
CA LEU A 140 -15.21 -28.02 1.26
C LEU A 140 -15.84 -28.95 0.22
N LEU A 141 -16.06 -28.42 -0.98
CA LEU A 141 -16.49 -29.19 -2.14
C LEU A 141 -15.30 -29.95 -2.75
N GLY A 142 -15.51 -31.22 -3.10
CA GLY A 142 -14.48 -32.06 -3.70
C GLY A 142 -13.99 -31.54 -5.05
N SER A 143 -12.71 -31.81 -5.35
CA SER A 143 -12.05 -31.46 -6.62
C SER A 143 -12.87 -31.79 -7.88
N PRO A 144 -13.42 -33.02 -8.06
CA PRO A 144 -14.15 -33.35 -9.28
C PRO A 144 -15.43 -32.53 -9.46
N ASN A 145 -16.16 -32.22 -8.39
CA ASN A 145 -17.37 -31.40 -8.45
C ASN A 145 -17.02 -29.94 -8.76
N HIS A 146 -15.93 -29.44 -8.18
CA HIS A 146 -15.44 -28.10 -8.46
C HIS A 146 -14.92 -27.97 -9.90
N LEU A 147 -14.25 -28.99 -10.45
CA LEU A 147 -13.83 -29.02 -11.84
C LEU A 147 -15.02 -29.04 -12.79
N ARG A 148 -16.03 -29.89 -12.54
CA ARG A 148 -17.28 -29.91 -13.32
C ARG A 148 -18.00 -28.57 -13.28
N LEU A 149 -18.12 -27.96 -12.11
CA LEU A 149 -18.74 -26.64 -11.97
C LEU A 149 -17.96 -25.55 -12.73
N ARG A 150 -16.62 -25.59 -12.69
CA ARG A 150 -15.77 -24.70 -13.48
C ARG A 150 -15.93 -24.93 -14.97
N LEU A 151 -16.01 -26.17 -15.42
CA LEU A 151 -16.21 -26.52 -16.82
C LEU A 151 -17.59 -26.03 -17.30
N ILE A 152 -18.66 -26.26 -16.54
CA ILE A 152 -20.01 -25.77 -16.86
C ILE A 152 -20.03 -24.23 -16.96
N VAL A 153 -19.45 -23.54 -15.98
CA VAL A 153 -19.39 -22.07 -15.98
C VAL A 153 -18.52 -21.53 -17.11
N ARG A 154 -17.41 -22.21 -17.43
CA ARG A 154 -16.53 -21.82 -18.55
C ARG A 154 -17.15 -22.14 -19.91
N ALA A 155 -17.93 -23.21 -20.04
CA ALA A 155 -18.61 -23.59 -21.27
C ALA A 155 -19.80 -22.69 -21.61
N LEU A 156 -20.41 -22.06 -20.60
CA LEU A 156 -21.44 -21.02 -20.80
C LEU A 156 -20.92 -19.80 -21.57
N ILE A 157 -19.64 -19.44 -21.44
CA ILE A 157 -19.03 -18.29 -22.12
C ILE A 157 -18.94 -18.48 -23.64
N PRO A 158 -18.30 -19.55 -24.18
CA PRO A 158 -18.26 -19.80 -25.60
C PRO A 158 -19.65 -20.15 -26.14
N PHE A 159 -20.54 -20.75 -25.36
CA PHE A 159 -21.93 -20.97 -25.79
C PHE A 159 -22.65 -19.64 -26.06
N VAL A 160 -22.58 -18.69 -25.13
CA VAL A 160 -23.15 -17.34 -25.36
C VAL A 160 -22.49 -16.65 -26.55
N LEU A 161 -21.16 -16.71 -26.67
CA LEU A 161 -20.43 -16.14 -27.82
C LEU A 161 -20.84 -16.76 -29.16
N VAL A 162 -20.95 -18.09 -29.24
CA VAL A 162 -21.36 -18.80 -30.46
C VAL A 162 -22.80 -18.47 -30.82
N THR A 163 -23.72 -18.46 -29.86
CA THR A 163 -25.12 -18.06 -30.11
C THR A 163 -25.20 -16.61 -30.61
N MET A 164 -24.35 -15.71 -30.09
CA MET A 164 -24.26 -14.32 -30.56
C MET A 164 -23.65 -14.22 -31.97
N ILE A 165 -22.59 -14.96 -32.28
CA ILE A 165 -21.98 -15.01 -33.62
C ILE A 165 -22.97 -15.58 -34.64
N LEU A 166 -23.70 -16.64 -34.30
CA LEU A 166 -24.73 -17.20 -35.19
C LEU A 166 -25.88 -16.22 -35.43
N VAL A 167 -26.26 -15.42 -34.42
CA VAL A 167 -27.23 -14.32 -34.58
C VAL A 167 -26.68 -13.21 -35.49
N GLN A 168 -25.39 -12.87 -35.37
CA GLN A 168 -24.73 -11.88 -36.24
C GLN A 168 -24.57 -12.36 -37.68
N LEU A 169 -24.30 -13.66 -37.89
CA LEU A 169 -24.11 -14.25 -39.22
C LEU A 169 -25.43 -14.55 -39.95
N GLY A 170 -26.54 -14.69 -39.23
CA GLY A 170 -27.79 -15.20 -39.78
C GLY A 170 -28.76 -14.16 -40.36
N ILE A 171 -28.59 -12.85 -40.14
CA ILE A 171 -29.62 -11.87 -40.54
C ILE A 171 -28.98 -10.56 -41.02
N GLY A 172 -29.24 -10.20 -42.29
CA GLY A 172 -28.77 -8.98 -42.94
C GLY A 172 -29.33 -7.71 -42.30
N PHE A 173 -28.67 -7.22 -41.26
CA PHE A 173 -28.94 -5.93 -40.64
C PHE A 173 -27.85 -4.91 -40.98
N GLY A 174 -28.27 -3.67 -41.20
CA GLY A 174 -27.37 -2.56 -41.54
C GLY A 174 -26.34 -2.28 -40.43
N GLN A 175 -25.15 -1.87 -40.86
CA GLN A 175 -23.92 -1.69 -40.07
C GLN A 175 -24.07 -0.94 -38.72
N ASN A 176 -25.10 -0.09 -38.59
CA ASN A 176 -25.33 0.71 -37.38
C ASN A 176 -25.84 -0.11 -36.19
N VAL A 177 -26.59 -1.20 -36.42
CA VAL A 177 -27.08 -2.08 -35.33
C VAL A 177 -25.94 -2.97 -34.83
N THR A 178 -25.05 -3.40 -35.73
CA THR A 178 -23.86 -4.20 -35.42
C THR A 178 -22.89 -3.44 -34.51
N MET A 179 -22.69 -2.14 -34.75
CA MET A 179 -21.85 -1.28 -33.90
C MET A 179 -22.44 -1.03 -32.50
N MET A 180 -23.77 -0.92 -32.36
CA MET A 180 -24.42 -0.80 -31.05
C MET A 180 -24.32 -2.10 -30.24
N LEU A 181 -24.48 -3.25 -30.90
CA LEU A 181 -24.32 -4.57 -30.27
C LEU A 181 -22.89 -4.79 -29.79
N LEU A 182 -21.88 -4.43 -30.58
CA LEU A 182 -20.46 -4.53 -30.19
C LEU A 182 -20.12 -3.74 -28.90
N ASN A 183 -20.75 -2.57 -28.73
CA ASN A 183 -20.55 -1.71 -27.56
C ASN A 183 -21.22 -2.24 -26.28
N VAL A 184 -22.22 -3.12 -26.39
CA VAL A 184 -22.85 -3.82 -25.25
C VAL A 184 -22.17 -5.18 -25.01
N GLU A 185 -21.66 -5.80 -26.07
CA GLU A 185 -20.97 -7.09 -26.09
C GLU A 185 -19.67 -7.09 -25.30
N VAL A 186 -18.81 -6.09 -25.49
CA VAL A 186 -17.52 -6.00 -24.78
C VAL A 186 -17.72 -5.83 -23.27
N PRO A 187 -18.60 -4.95 -22.77
CA PRO A 187 -18.95 -4.89 -21.36
C PRO A 187 -19.58 -6.17 -20.82
N ALA A 188 -20.46 -6.84 -21.57
CA ALA A 188 -21.12 -8.07 -21.13
C ALA A 188 -20.17 -9.26 -21.05
N ALA A 189 -19.29 -9.43 -22.04
CA ALA A 189 -18.23 -10.44 -22.03
C ALA A 189 -17.20 -10.15 -20.93
N ALA A 190 -16.85 -8.87 -20.73
CA ALA A 190 -16.00 -8.44 -19.62
C ALA A 190 -16.67 -8.65 -18.25
N LEU A 191 -17.98 -8.42 -18.12
CA LEU A 191 -18.75 -8.71 -16.90
C LEU A 191 -18.84 -10.22 -16.66
N ALA A 192 -19.03 -11.04 -17.68
CA ALA A 192 -19.06 -12.50 -17.59
C ALA A 192 -17.69 -13.08 -17.22
N TRP A 193 -16.61 -12.58 -17.84
CA TRP A 193 -15.23 -12.91 -17.45
C TRP A 193 -14.95 -12.46 -16.03
N TRP A 194 -15.21 -11.20 -15.70
CA TRP A 194 -15.00 -10.63 -14.37
C TRP A 194 -15.80 -11.38 -13.30
N TRP A 195 -17.02 -11.84 -13.61
CA TRP A 195 -17.79 -12.72 -12.72
C TRP A 195 -17.29 -14.16 -12.65
N GLY A 196 -16.64 -14.66 -13.71
CA GLY A 196 -16.00 -15.98 -13.75
C GLY A 196 -14.66 -16.02 -13.00
N GLU A 197 -13.93 -14.91 -13.02
CA GLU A 197 -12.63 -14.72 -12.36
C GLU A 197 -12.76 -14.18 -10.94
N SER A 198 -13.88 -13.51 -10.63
CA SER A 198 -14.41 -13.47 -9.28
C SER A 198 -14.71 -14.91 -8.89
N SER A 199 -13.69 -15.58 -8.37
CA SER A 199 -13.77 -16.90 -7.79
C SER A 199 -14.79 -16.80 -6.66
N LEU A 200 -16.08 -16.94 -6.99
CA LEU A 200 -17.09 -17.20 -6.01
C LEU A 200 -16.52 -18.33 -5.17
N THR A 201 -16.60 -18.16 -3.86
CA THR A 201 -16.20 -19.13 -2.85
C THR A 201 -17.09 -20.38 -2.93
N LEU A 202 -17.16 -21.00 -4.11
CA LEU A 202 -17.80 -22.25 -4.49
C LEU A 202 -16.93 -23.44 -4.08
N THR A 203 -15.85 -23.19 -3.35
CA THR A 203 -15.08 -24.25 -2.70
C THR A 203 -15.70 -24.67 -1.38
N ARG A 204 -16.61 -23.89 -0.78
CA ARG A 204 -17.20 -24.18 0.54
C ARG A 204 -18.62 -24.73 0.44
N THR A 205 -18.93 -25.73 1.24
CA THR A 205 -20.29 -26.27 1.43
C THR A 205 -21.16 -25.29 2.25
N ARG A 206 -22.47 -25.56 2.41
CA ARG A 206 -23.34 -24.81 3.33
C ARG A 206 -22.78 -24.82 4.75
N LEU A 207 -22.30 -25.98 5.22
CA LEU A 207 -21.65 -26.12 6.52
C LEU A 207 -20.40 -25.24 6.62
N GLY A 208 -19.46 -25.35 5.66
CA GLY A 208 -18.25 -24.53 5.66
C GLY A 208 -18.52 -23.03 5.55
N LYS A 209 -19.59 -22.62 4.85
CA LYS A 209 -20.04 -21.21 4.79
C LYS A 209 -20.62 -20.76 6.12
N ARG A 210 -21.45 -21.59 6.77
CA ARG A 210 -22.01 -21.30 8.09
C ARG A 210 -20.90 -21.15 9.13
N THR A 211 -20.01 -22.12 9.25
CA THR A 211 -18.86 -22.07 10.17
C THR A 211 -17.98 -20.84 9.91
N LYS A 212 -17.64 -20.54 8.64
CA LYS A 212 -16.87 -19.33 8.32
C LYS A 212 -17.60 -18.04 8.70
N ARG A 213 -18.92 -17.97 8.49
CA ARG A 213 -19.74 -16.80 8.86
C ARG A 213 -19.78 -16.61 10.36
N GLU A 214 -19.99 -17.69 11.13
CA GLU A 214 -20.05 -17.66 12.59
C GLU A 214 -18.69 -17.28 13.21
N ILE A 215 -17.60 -17.88 12.73
CA ILE A 215 -16.24 -17.48 13.11
C ILE A 215 -16.01 -16.02 12.74
N GLY A 216 -16.37 -15.63 11.51
CA GLY A 216 -16.20 -14.26 11.02
C GLY A 216 -17.02 -13.24 11.80
N SER A 217 -18.24 -13.58 12.25
CA SER A 217 -19.06 -12.71 13.08
C SER A 217 -18.50 -12.60 14.49
N LEU A 218 -18.00 -13.69 15.05
CA LEU A 218 -17.35 -13.65 16.37
C LEU A 218 -16.09 -12.79 16.31
N VAL A 219 -15.23 -13.03 15.32
CA VAL A 219 -14.04 -12.20 15.09
C VAL A 219 -14.45 -10.75 14.85
N ARG A 220 -15.48 -10.43 14.06
CA ARG A 220 -15.93 -9.03 13.88
C ARG A 220 -16.49 -8.40 15.16
N LYS A 221 -17.19 -9.16 15.99
CA LYS A 221 -17.74 -8.69 17.27
C LYS A 221 -16.63 -8.25 18.23
N HIS A 222 -15.53 -9.00 18.26
CA HIS A 222 -14.39 -8.72 19.15
C HIS A 222 -13.23 -7.99 18.48
N ARG A 223 -13.19 -7.93 17.14
CA ARG A 223 -12.27 -7.10 16.37
C ARG A 223 -12.79 -5.68 16.45
N THR A 224 -12.16 -4.91 17.32
CA THR A 224 -12.20 -3.45 17.26
C THR A 224 -12.02 -3.02 15.80
N GLY A 225 -12.83 -2.08 15.32
CA GLY A 225 -12.52 -1.41 14.06
C GLY A 225 -11.05 -0.99 14.09
N GLU A 226 -10.30 -1.12 12.99
CA GLU A 226 -8.83 -0.88 12.96
C GLU A 226 -8.40 0.47 13.58
N ALA A 227 -9.34 1.41 13.74
CA ALA A 227 -9.20 2.68 14.45
C ALA A 227 -9.16 2.59 15.99
N GLN A 228 -9.77 1.57 16.59
CA GLN A 228 -9.89 1.36 18.05
C GLN A 228 -8.84 0.35 18.56
N LEU A 229 -8.36 -0.55 17.69
CA LEU A 229 -7.21 -1.46 17.87
C LEU A 229 -5.85 -0.73 17.99
N LYS A 230 -5.87 0.61 18.05
CA LYS A 230 -4.70 1.48 18.20
C LYS A 230 -4.78 2.39 19.42
N ARG A 231 -5.96 2.48 20.07
CA ARG A 231 -6.25 3.43 21.14
C ARG A 231 -5.83 2.92 22.52
N GLU A 232 -5.86 1.62 22.79
CA GLU A 232 -5.61 1.10 24.13
C GLU A 232 -4.88 -0.25 24.07
N LYS A 233 -3.58 -0.27 24.44
CA LYS A 233 -2.83 -1.53 24.64
C LYS A 233 -3.52 -2.44 25.67
N VAL A 234 -4.27 -1.87 26.63
CA VAL A 234 -4.99 -2.61 27.68
C VAL A 234 -6.33 -3.17 27.16
N ALA A 235 -7.09 -2.41 26.35
CA ALA A 235 -8.35 -2.89 25.78
C ALA A 235 -8.15 -3.94 24.69
N ASP A 236 -7.01 -3.93 23.99
CA ASP A 236 -6.65 -5.00 23.04
C ASP A 236 -6.38 -6.32 23.77
N ARG A 237 -5.76 -6.29 24.96
CA ARG A 237 -5.53 -7.48 25.79
C ARG A 237 -6.84 -8.10 26.25
N GLN A 238 -7.70 -7.29 26.86
CA GLN A 238 -8.99 -7.76 27.36
C GLN A 238 -9.87 -8.28 26.22
N LYS A 239 -9.84 -7.66 25.03
CA LYS A 239 -10.62 -8.12 23.86
C LYS A 239 -10.06 -9.38 23.21
N ILE A 240 -8.74 -9.53 23.12
CA ILE A 240 -8.13 -10.77 22.63
C ILE A 240 -8.42 -11.91 23.63
N GLN A 241 -8.37 -11.63 24.92
CA GLN A 241 -8.74 -12.57 25.97
C GLN A 241 -10.23 -12.93 25.91
N GLN A 242 -11.13 -11.95 25.80
CA GLN A 242 -12.56 -12.18 25.57
C GLN A 242 -12.82 -12.97 24.28
N LEU A 243 -12.05 -12.71 23.21
CA LEU A 243 -12.17 -13.47 21.98
C LEU A 243 -11.70 -14.92 22.19
N ARG A 244 -10.62 -15.17 22.93
CA ARG A 244 -10.17 -16.51 23.29
C ARG A 244 -11.21 -17.26 24.10
N GLU A 245 -11.76 -16.61 25.12
CA GLU A 245 -12.84 -17.16 25.95
C GLU A 245 -14.09 -17.46 25.11
N ALA A 246 -14.47 -16.55 24.22
CA ALA A 246 -15.62 -16.75 23.35
C ALA A 246 -15.38 -17.86 22.29
N ILE A 247 -14.15 -18.03 21.82
CA ILE A 247 -13.78 -19.16 20.94
C ILE A 247 -13.80 -20.46 21.74
N ALA A 248 -13.26 -20.47 22.96
CA ALA A 248 -13.24 -21.64 23.84
C ALA A 248 -14.67 -22.09 24.21
N ALA A 249 -15.56 -21.15 24.53
CA ALA A 249 -16.96 -21.41 24.83
C ALA A 249 -17.71 -22.06 23.65
N ARG A 250 -17.32 -21.74 22.41
CA ARG A 250 -17.92 -22.31 21.18
C ARG A 250 -17.09 -23.44 20.57
N ALA A 251 -16.03 -23.90 21.23
CA ALA A 251 -15.13 -24.92 20.70
C ALA A 251 -15.86 -26.23 20.43
N GLY A 252 -16.80 -26.64 21.31
CA GLY A 252 -17.64 -27.83 21.13
C GLY A 252 -18.57 -27.71 19.91
N GLU A 253 -19.22 -26.57 19.72
CA GLU A 253 -20.11 -26.30 18.58
C GLU A 253 -19.38 -26.40 17.24
N TRP A 254 -18.15 -25.88 17.19
CA TRP A 254 -17.31 -25.90 16.00
C TRP A 254 -16.44 -27.15 15.88
N ARG A 255 -16.54 -28.08 16.84
CA ARG A 255 -15.74 -29.30 16.92
C ARG A 255 -14.23 -29.02 16.88
N LEU A 256 -13.79 -27.93 17.49
CA LEU A 256 -12.36 -27.60 17.56
C LEU A 256 -11.62 -28.65 18.39
N SER A 257 -10.46 -29.09 17.91
CA SER A 257 -9.62 -29.98 18.73
C SER A 257 -9.14 -29.24 19.97
N PRO A 258 -9.07 -29.90 21.14
CA PRO A 258 -8.62 -29.24 22.37
C PRO A 258 -7.13 -28.84 22.31
N GLY A 259 -6.72 -27.97 23.23
CA GLY A 259 -5.30 -27.70 23.54
C GLY A 259 -4.61 -26.56 22.77
N TRP A 260 -5.04 -26.19 21.56
CA TRP A 260 -4.33 -25.16 20.78
C TRP A 260 -4.87 -23.73 20.94
N ILE A 261 -6.14 -23.57 21.33
CA ILE A 261 -6.83 -22.27 21.43
C ILE A 261 -6.18 -21.35 22.47
N GLY A 262 -5.66 -21.94 23.56
CA GLY A 262 -5.00 -21.19 24.65
C GLY A 262 -3.62 -20.65 24.27
N SER A 263 -2.99 -21.18 23.22
CA SER A 263 -1.64 -20.76 22.80
C SER A 263 -1.65 -19.41 22.06
N ALA A 264 -0.50 -18.72 22.01
CA ALA A 264 -0.34 -17.52 21.18
C ALA A 264 -0.60 -17.81 19.68
N PRO A 265 -0.09 -18.90 19.09
CA PRO A 265 -0.44 -19.28 17.72
C PRO A 265 -1.93 -19.60 17.51
N GLY A 266 -2.65 -19.97 18.56
CA GLY A 266 -4.07 -20.30 18.50
C GLY A 266 -4.98 -19.15 18.07
N ILE A 267 -4.53 -17.90 18.17
CA ILE A 267 -5.29 -16.75 17.66
C ILE A 267 -5.11 -16.54 16.14
N VAL A 268 -4.04 -17.10 15.55
CA VAL A 268 -3.65 -16.83 14.16
C VAL A 268 -4.73 -17.27 13.17
N PRO A 269 -5.36 -18.45 13.28
CA PRO A 269 -6.44 -18.85 12.37
C PRO A 269 -7.57 -17.81 12.29
N PHE A 270 -7.80 -17.07 13.38
CA PHE A 270 -8.87 -16.08 13.51
C PHE A 270 -8.44 -14.68 13.11
N MET A 271 -7.33 -14.18 13.67
CA MET A 271 -6.88 -12.79 13.51
C MET A 271 -5.67 -12.62 12.60
N GLY A 272 -4.88 -13.67 12.40
CA GLY A 272 -3.76 -13.70 11.48
C GLY A 272 -2.46 -13.33 12.10
N TRP A 273 -1.48 -13.14 11.23
CA TRP A 273 -0.14 -12.73 11.63
C TRP A 273 -0.14 -11.48 12.52
N MET A 274 -0.96 -10.47 12.18
CA MET A 274 -1.06 -9.25 12.99
C MET A 274 -1.67 -9.48 14.37
N GLY A 275 -2.65 -10.38 14.48
CA GLY A 275 -3.22 -10.75 15.79
C GLY A 275 -2.21 -11.50 16.65
N TYR A 276 -1.40 -12.36 16.03
CA TYR A 276 -0.29 -13.03 16.72
C TYR A 276 0.76 -12.04 17.22
N LEU A 277 1.19 -11.08 16.40
CA LEU A 277 2.12 -10.04 16.84
C LEU A 277 1.55 -9.19 17.98
N ALA A 278 0.23 -8.92 17.98
CA ALA A 278 -0.41 -8.21 19.08
C ALA A 278 -0.35 -8.98 20.40
N VAL A 279 -0.45 -10.31 20.36
CA VAL A 279 -0.27 -11.19 21.52
C VAL A 279 1.21 -11.29 21.91
N ARG A 280 2.10 -11.50 20.94
CA ARG A 280 3.52 -11.79 21.21
C ARG A 280 4.38 -10.57 21.53
N ALA A 281 3.96 -9.36 21.17
CA ALA A 281 4.62 -8.12 21.59
C ALA A 281 4.77 -8.01 23.13
N GLU A 282 4.08 -8.86 23.90
CA GLU A 282 4.24 -9.10 25.33
C GLU A 282 5.65 -9.60 25.76
N HIS A 283 6.40 -10.29 24.88
CA HIS A 283 7.68 -10.95 25.23
C HIS A 283 8.93 -10.38 24.52
N TRP A 284 8.76 -9.48 23.55
CA TRP A 284 9.87 -9.00 22.70
C TRP A 284 10.58 -7.74 23.20
N ASP A 285 10.10 -7.10 24.26
CA ASP A 285 10.55 -5.76 24.66
C ASP A 285 11.92 -5.71 25.38
N SER A 286 12.66 -6.82 25.53
CA SER A 286 13.95 -6.81 26.25
C SER A 286 15.14 -7.59 25.63
N ALA A 287 14.96 -8.53 24.69
CA ALA A 287 16.01 -9.52 24.42
C ALA A 287 16.72 -9.49 23.03
N SER A 288 16.27 -8.71 22.03
CA SER A 288 16.80 -8.89 20.65
C SER A 288 17.12 -7.61 19.87
N ARG A 289 17.59 -6.56 20.56
CA ARG A 289 18.34 -5.47 19.90
C ARG A 289 19.79 -5.93 19.66
N ARG A 290 20.01 -6.78 18.66
CA ARG A 290 21.30 -6.82 17.95
C ARG A 290 21.09 -6.28 16.54
N PRO A 291 21.67 -5.13 16.18
CA PRO A 291 21.64 -4.67 14.80
C PRO A 291 22.39 -5.67 13.92
N LEU A 292 21.71 -6.17 12.89
CA LEU A 292 22.18 -7.15 11.90
C LEU A 292 23.18 -6.51 10.90
N GLY A 293 24.23 -5.88 11.42
CA GLY A 293 25.29 -5.23 10.63
C GLY A 293 26.67 -5.89 10.74
N SER A 294 26.85 -6.91 11.57
CA SER A 294 28.19 -7.36 12.00
C SER A 294 28.76 -8.59 11.30
N LEU A 295 28.25 -9.03 10.14
CA LEU A 295 28.76 -10.27 9.53
C LEU A 295 29.20 -10.19 8.06
N LEU A 296 29.11 -9.04 7.41
CA LEU A 296 29.82 -8.79 6.15
C LEU A 296 30.23 -7.31 6.07
N PRO A 297 31.52 -6.96 5.92
CA PRO A 297 31.96 -5.59 5.68
C PRO A 297 31.61 -5.21 4.23
N ALA A 298 30.33 -4.98 3.96
CA ALA A 298 29.91 -4.37 2.71
C ALA A 298 30.30 -2.88 2.79
N ARG A 299 31.41 -2.54 2.13
CA ARG A 299 31.91 -1.17 1.96
C ARG A 299 30.73 -0.24 1.66
N LYS A 300 30.44 0.72 2.55
CA LYS A 300 29.48 1.81 2.30
C LYS A 300 30.00 2.57 1.08
N THR A 301 29.51 2.24 -0.11
CA THR A 301 29.72 3.07 -1.29
C THR A 301 28.80 4.27 -1.10
N GLY A 302 29.39 5.37 -0.62
CA GLY A 302 28.70 6.64 -0.49
C GLY A 302 28.11 7.12 -1.82
N PRO A 303 27.36 8.23 -1.82
CA PRO A 303 26.90 8.85 -3.05
C PRO A 303 28.10 9.09 -4.00
N ASP A 304 27.97 8.65 -5.25
CA ASP A 304 28.98 8.81 -6.30
C ASP A 304 28.30 9.51 -7.48
N ARG A 305 28.75 10.73 -7.77
CA ARG A 305 28.16 11.57 -8.82
C ARG A 305 28.23 10.90 -10.20
N ARG A 306 29.30 10.14 -10.51
CA ARG A 306 29.46 9.44 -11.80
C ARG A 306 28.39 8.35 -11.96
N VAL A 307 28.22 7.54 -10.92
CA VAL A 307 27.19 6.50 -10.86
C VAL A 307 25.79 7.12 -10.92
N GLY A 308 25.60 8.27 -10.27
CA GLY A 308 24.35 9.04 -10.33
C GLY A 308 23.96 9.49 -11.74
N TRP A 309 24.90 10.05 -12.50
CA TRP A 309 24.70 10.45 -13.89
C TRP A 309 24.43 9.26 -14.81
N LEU A 310 25.13 8.13 -14.60
CA LEU A 310 24.89 6.89 -15.34
C LEU A 310 23.45 6.39 -15.15
N TYR A 311 22.98 6.28 -13.91
CA TYR A 311 21.61 5.85 -13.61
C TYR A 311 20.56 6.79 -14.20
N ARG A 312 20.82 8.11 -14.19
CA ARG A 312 19.92 9.10 -14.78
C ARG A 312 19.86 8.97 -16.30
N SER A 313 21.00 8.74 -16.95
CA SER A 313 21.09 8.54 -18.41
C SER A 313 20.38 7.25 -18.83
N LEU A 314 20.58 6.15 -18.09
CA LEU A 314 19.89 4.88 -18.34
C LEU A 314 18.38 5.00 -18.12
N GLY A 315 17.95 5.75 -17.09
CA GLY A 315 16.54 6.05 -16.87
C GLY A 315 15.91 6.85 -18.02
N ALA A 316 16.63 7.84 -18.56
CA ALA A 316 16.20 8.61 -19.72
C ALA A 316 16.10 7.73 -20.98
N LEU A 317 17.08 6.83 -21.20
CA LEU A 317 17.04 5.87 -22.29
C LEU A 317 15.81 4.96 -22.21
N CYS A 318 15.47 4.44 -21.03
CA CYS A 318 14.24 3.66 -20.84
C CYS A 318 12.97 4.43 -21.21
N ALA A 319 12.92 5.74 -20.94
CA ALA A 319 11.78 6.58 -21.31
C ALA A 319 11.68 6.77 -22.83
N VAL A 320 12.83 6.96 -23.51
CA VAL A 320 12.88 7.03 -24.98
C VAL A 320 12.42 5.70 -25.60
N VAL A 321 12.92 4.57 -25.10
CA VAL A 321 12.50 3.23 -25.55
C VAL A 321 11.00 3.01 -25.32
N ALA A 322 10.47 3.42 -24.16
CA ALA A 322 9.04 3.32 -23.89
C ALA A 322 8.22 4.12 -24.93
N LEU A 323 8.62 5.36 -25.23
CA LEU A 323 7.95 6.17 -26.25
C LEU A 323 8.02 5.53 -27.64
N LEU A 324 9.17 4.96 -28.01
CA LEU A 324 9.33 4.25 -29.30
C LEU A 324 8.44 3.00 -29.37
N VAL A 325 8.38 2.19 -28.32
CA VAL A 325 7.48 1.01 -28.24
C VAL A 325 6.02 1.44 -28.39
N PHE A 326 5.63 2.53 -27.73
CA PHE A 326 4.28 3.07 -27.83
C PHE A 326 3.93 3.58 -29.23
N TRP A 327 4.93 4.06 -29.99
CA TRP A 327 4.76 4.58 -31.34
C TRP A 327 4.78 3.50 -32.43
N VAL A 328 5.63 2.47 -32.28
CA VAL A 328 5.93 1.50 -33.34
C VAL A 328 5.08 0.23 -33.24
N VAL A 329 4.70 -0.19 -32.03
CA VAL A 329 3.97 -1.44 -31.84
C VAL A 329 2.47 -1.14 -31.87
N ASP A 330 1.73 -1.88 -32.70
CA ASP A 330 0.27 -1.81 -32.74
C ASP A 330 -0.32 -1.87 -31.32
N PHE A 331 -1.38 -1.09 -31.11
CA PHE A 331 -1.98 -0.81 -29.79
C PHE A 331 -2.60 -2.08 -29.18
N GLY A 332 -1.76 -2.97 -28.69
CA GLY A 332 -2.10 -4.24 -28.05
C GLY A 332 -1.63 -4.28 -26.60
N TRP A 333 -2.22 -5.19 -25.82
CA TRP A 333 -1.90 -5.36 -24.40
C TRP A 333 -0.41 -5.61 -24.12
N GLY A 334 0.30 -6.27 -25.05
CA GLY A 334 1.75 -6.48 -24.95
C GLY A 334 2.56 -5.18 -24.99
N ALA A 335 2.23 -4.26 -25.92
CA ALA A 335 2.87 -2.96 -26.04
C ALA A 335 2.62 -2.11 -24.78
N ILE A 336 1.39 -2.12 -24.26
CA ILE A 336 1.02 -1.41 -23.03
C ILE A 336 1.81 -1.97 -21.83
N ALA A 337 1.89 -3.29 -21.69
CA ALA A 337 2.63 -3.92 -20.59
C ALA A 337 4.13 -3.59 -20.65
N LEU A 338 4.73 -3.63 -21.85
CA LEU A 338 6.14 -3.29 -22.07
C LEU A 338 6.40 -1.80 -21.80
N PHE A 339 5.54 -0.91 -22.29
CA PHE A 339 5.59 0.52 -22.01
C PHE A 339 5.59 0.80 -20.50
N VAL A 340 4.63 0.21 -19.76
CA VAL A 340 4.55 0.36 -18.31
C VAL A 340 5.79 -0.20 -17.62
N ALA A 341 6.29 -1.37 -18.04
CA ALA A 341 7.50 -1.96 -17.49
C ALA A 341 8.73 -1.06 -17.70
N CYS A 342 8.97 -0.57 -18.92
CA CYS A 342 10.06 0.35 -19.23
C CYS A 342 9.97 1.64 -18.42
N CYS A 343 8.77 2.21 -18.27
CA CYS A 343 8.60 3.42 -17.47
C CYS A 343 8.82 3.16 -15.97
N LEU A 344 8.41 2.02 -15.43
CA LEU A 344 8.67 1.64 -14.03
C LEU A 344 10.17 1.39 -13.77
N VAL A 345 10.86 0.72 -14.70
CA VAL A 345 12.32 0.49 -14.61
C VAL A 345 13.07 1.81 -14.73
N GLY A 346 12.78 2.61 -15.75
CA GLY A 346 13.35 3.94 -15.94
C GLY A 346 13.14 4.82 -14.72
N ALA A 347 11.98 4.70 -14.06
CA ALA A 347 11.68 5.39 -12.83
C ALA A 347 12.50 4.96 -11.63
N GLY A 348 12.71 3.66 -11.46
CA GLY A 348 13.60 3.12 -10.43
C GLY A 348 15.03 3.61 -10.62
N LEU A 349 15.52 3.60 -11.86
CA LEU A 349 16.86 4.06 -12.21
C LEU A 349 17.03 5.56 -11.97
N ALA A 350 16.11 6.40 -12.46
CA ALA A 350 16.14 7.84 -12.23
C ALA A 350 16.10 8.19 -10.73
N THR A 351 15.33 7.46 -9.93
CA THR A 351 15.26 7.65 -8.47
C THR A 351 16.58 7.27 -7.80
N ARG A 352 17.20 6.14 -8.18
CA ARG A 352 18.54 5.77 -7.69
C ARG A 352 19.61 6.78 -8.11
N GLY A 353 19.56 7.25 -9.35
CA GLY A 353 20.45 8.31 -9.85
C GLY A 353 20.37 9.57 -9.00
N ARG A 354 19.15 10.02 -8.66
CA ARG A 354 18.95 11.16 -7.74
C ARG A 354 19.51 10.91 -6.34
N LYS A 355 19.43 9.69 -5.81
CA LYS A 355 20.03 9.35 -4.50
C LYS A 355 21.56 9.43 -4.53
N HIS A 356 22.19 8.99 -5.62
CA HIS A 356 23.66 9.13 -5.80
C HIS A 356 24.10 10.58 -6.04
N LEU A 357 23.23 11.43 -6.57
CA LEU A 357 23.48 12.86 -6.77
C LEU A 357 23.06 13.73 -5.58
N ALA A 358 22.51 13.13 -4.52
CA ALA A 358 22.12 13.87 -3.33
C ALA A 358 23.36 14.46 -2.65
N VAL A 359 23.28 15.74 -2.28
CA VAL A 359 24.36 16.44 -1.59
C VAL A 359 24.51 15.88 -0.18
N GLU A 360 25.74 15.63 0.24
CA GLU A 360 26.04 15.17 1.59
C GLU A 360 25.67 16.26 2.62
N GLY A 361 25.09 15.89 3.75
CA GLY A 361 24.62 16.84 4.76
C GLY A 361 25.70 17.81 5.25
N ARG A 362 26.93 17.35 5.46
CA ARG A 362 28.05 18.22 5.91
C ARG A 362 28.49 19.19 4.80
N GLU A 363 28.54 18.74 3.55
CA GLU A 363 28.80 19.61 2.38
C GLU A 363 27.70 20.66 2.22
N ALA A 364 26.44 20.26 2.40
CA ALA A 364 25.29 21.15 2.32
C ALA A 364 25.28 22.22 3.43
N LEU A 365 25.80 21.90 4.62
CA LEU A 365 26.00 22.87 5.70
C LEU A 365 27.14 23.84 5.39
N ARG A 366 28.28 23.38 4.86
CA ARG A 366 29.43 24.24 4.53
C ARG A 366 29.16 25.21 3.37
N SER A 367 28.40 24.76 2.38
CA SER A 367 28.03 25.58 1.22
C SER A 367 26.85 26.52 1.49
N GLY A 368 26.09 26.28 2.55
CA GLY A 368 24.95 27.09 2.94
C GLY A 368 25.36 28.40 3.60
N GLN A 369 24.86 29.52 3.08
CA GLN A 369 25.04 30.85 3.69
C GLN A 369 24.07 31.11 4.86
N ARG A 370 23.04 30.27 5.03
CA ARG A 370 22.01 30.42 6.07
C ARG A 370 22.11 29.28 7.09
N PRO A 371 21.76 29.52 8.36
CA PRO A 371 21.68 28.44 9.34
C PRO A 371 20.70 27.36 8.88
N PRO A 372 20.97 26.08 9.15
CA PRO A 372 20.17 24.98 8.62
C PRO A 372 18.76 24.92 9.20
N VAL A 373 17.88 24.20 8.49
CA VAL A 373 16.62 23.71 9.05
C VAL A 373 16.82 22.25 9.44
N LEU A 374 16.77 21.91 10.72
CA LEU A 374 16.91 20.55 11.18
C LEU A 374 15.57 19.81 11.08
N TYR A 375 15.59 18.59 10.52
CA TYR A 375 14.43 17.72 10.46
C TYR A 375 14.66 16.43 11.27
N LEU A 376 13.95 16.32 12.38
CA LEU A 376 13.97 15.18 13.29
C LEU A 376 12.79 14.26 13.01
N ARG A 377 13.04 12.95 13.01
CA ARG A 377 12.06 11.95 12.57
C ARG A 377 12.45 10.54 12.99
N SER A 378 11.45 9.67 13.02
CA SER A 378 11.69 8.23 13.10
C SER A 378 12.02 7.65 11.72
N PHE A 379 13.12 6.90 11.60
CA PHE A 379 13.52 6.23 10.35
C PHE A 379 12.44 5.29 9.80
N ALA A 380 11.74 4.57 10.69
CA ALA A 380 10.66 3.66 10.31
C ALA A 380 9.47 4.40 9.67
N HIS A 381 9.19 5.62 10.13
CA HIS A 381 8.08 6.41 9.59
C HIS A 381 8.41 6.98 8.21
N ASP A 382 9.66 7.34 7.99
CA ASP A 382 10.15 7.83 6.69
C ASP A 382 10.13 6.74 5.61
N ALA A 383 10.48 5.49 5.96
CA ALA A 383 10.39 4.36 5.03
C ALA A 383 8.94 4.13 4.54
N LEU A 384 7.94 4.37 5.38
CA LEU A 384 6.53 4.28 5.00
C LEU A 384 6.11 5.43 4.07
N LEU A 385 6.66 6.63 4.27
CA LEU A 385 6.40 7.80 3.42
C LEU A 385 7.10 7.72 2.06
N GLU A 386 8.29 7.10 2.00
CA GLU A 386 9.04 6.81 0.77
C GLU A 386 8.44 5.62 0.00
N GLY A 387 7.93 4.59 0.68
CA GLY A 387 7.50 3.31 0.08
C GLY A 387 6.15 3.29 -0.65
N ALA A 388 5.44 4.42 -0.80
CA ALA A 388 4.08 4.39 -1.31
C ALA A 388 3.99 4.30 -2.86
N SER A 389 3.48 3.16 -3.35
CA SER A 389 2.92 2.86 -4.69
C SER A 389 3.85 2.92 -5.93
N PRO A 390 3.88 1.86 -6.77
CA PRO A 390 4.58 1.85 -8.08
C PRO A 390 4.17 3.01 -8.99
N PHE A 391 2.90 3.42 -8.91
CA PHE A 391 2.36 4.55 -9.67
C PHE A 391 2.97 5.89 -9.23
N ARG A 392 3.40 6.01 -7.96
CA ARG A 392 4.10 7.20 -7.45
C ARG A 392 5.52 7.26 -7.99
N SER A 393 6.24 6.14 -8.02
CA SER A 393 7.58 6.03 -8.60
C SER A 393 7.58 6.42 -10.09
N LEU A 394 6.63 5.87 -10.86
CA LEU A 394 6.40 6.21 -12.27
C LEU A 394 6.24 7.72 -12.50
N MET A 395 5.33 8.35 -11.74
CA MET A 395 5.04 9.78 -11.89
C MET A 395 6.16 10.70 -11.36
N THR A 396 6.96 10.22 -10.41
CA THR A 396 8.15 10.91 -9.90
C THR A 396 9.25 10.94 -10.97
N ALA A 397 9.40 9.86 -11.72
CA ALA A 397 10.39 9.76 -12.79
C ALA A 397 10.05 10.53 -14.05
N LEU A 398 8.75 10.67 -14.37
CA LEU A 398 8.26 11.55 -15.43
C LEU A 398 8.40 13.05 -15.09
N GLY A 399 9.22 13.41 -14.09
CA GLY A 399 9.46 14.79 -13.65
C GLY A 399 8.25 15.48 -13.01
N SER A 400 7.12 14.78 -12.88
CA SER A 400 5.83 15.37 -12.50
C SER A 400 5.63 15.42 -10.98
N ARG A 401 6.42 14.66 -10.20
CA ARG A 401 6.21 14.54 -8.74
C ARG A 401 7.50 14.60 -7.93
N SER A 402 7.48 15.46 -6.93
CA SER A 402 8.42 15.50 -5.82
C SER A 402 8.01 14.51 -4.72
N SER A 403 8.99 13.96 -3.99
CA SER A 403 8.74 13.30 -2.71
C SER A 403 8.04 14.25 -1.75
N TYR A 404 7.30 13.69 -0.79
CA TYR A 404 6.65 14.45 0.28
C TYR A 404 7.66 15.31 1.05
N ILE A 405 8.82 14.74 1.35
CA ILE A 405 9.88 15.39 2.12
C ILE A 405 10.64 16.42 1.27
N GLU A 406 10.80 16.16 -0.03
CA GLU A 406 11.33 17.15 -0.98
C GLU A 406 10.43 18.41 -1.08
N GLU A 407 9.10 18.26 -0.98
CA GLU A 407 8.20 19.43 -0.92
C GLU A 407 8.36 20.21 0.40
N ILE A 408 8.61 19.53 1.52
CA ILE A 408 8.95 20.18 2.78
C ILE A 408 10.25 20.97 2.63
N ALA A 409 11.30 20.35 2.07
CA ALA A 409 12.58 21.01 1.81
C ALA A 409 12.41 22.29 0.98
N ARG A 410 11.58 22.25 -0.07
CA ARG A 410 11.29 23.45 -0.89
C ARG A 410 10.51 24.52 -0.14
N ALA A 411 9.60 24.12 0.75
CA ALA A 411 8.76 25.05 1.51
C ALA A 411 9.55 25.81 2.58
N VAL A 412 10.57 25.17 3.17
CA VAL A 412 11.39 25.78 4.23
C VAL A 412 12.72 26.36 3.75
N ARG A 413 13.00 26.34 2.44
CA ARG A 413 14.26 26.83 1.85
C ARG A 413 14.63 28.25 2.25
N ASN A 414 13.64 29.10 2.52
CA ASN A 414 13.85 30.49 2.90
C ASN A 414 14.40 30.62 4.33
N PHE A 415 14.18 29.63 5.20
CA PHE A 415 14.83 29.54 6.50
C PHE A 415 16.29 29.08 6.36
N GLY A 416 16.51 28.05 5.53
CA GLY A 416 17.85 27.50 5.28
C GLY A 416 17.79 26.14 4.62
N THR A 417 18.95 25.49 4.47
CA THR A 417 19.06 24.15 3.91
C THR A 417 18.45 23.13 4.88
N LEU A 418 17.51 22.31 4.39
CA LEU A 418 16.92 21.23 5.19
C LEU A 418 17.91 20.09 5.37
N VAL A 419 18.28 19.80 6.61
CA VAL A 419 19.21 18.74 6.99
C VAL A 419 18.55 17.75 7.94
N ALA A 420 18.97 16.49 7.90
CA ALA A 420 18.52 15.46 8.82
C ALA A 420 19.66 14.48 9.12
N ILE A 421 19.58 13.76 10.23
CA ILE A 421 20.49 12.64 10.46
C ILE A 421 20.04 11.45 9.61
N GLY A 422 20.98 10.84 8.90
CA GLY A 422 20.73 9.68 8.04
C GLY A 422 20.58 8.38 8.84
N ASP A 423 19.83 7.43 8.30
CA ASP A 423 19.74 6.07 8.85
C ASP A 423 21.09 5.35 8.64
N PRO A 424 21.80 4.95 9.71
CA PRO A 424 23.12 4.32 9.58
C PRO A 424 23.09 3.00 8.78
N GLY A 425 21.93 2.34 8.69
CA GLY A 425 21.71 1.13 7.90
C GLY A 425 21.39 1.39 6.41
N SER A 426 21.14 2.64 6.03
CA SER A 426 20.87 2.99 4.63
C SER A 426 22.16 3.03 3.80
N ARG A 427 22.13 2.42 2.61
CA ARG A 427 23.28 2.42 1.67
C ARG A 427 23.42 3.73 0.91
N LEU A 428 22.30 4.39 0.63
CA LEU A 428 22.23 5.64 -0.10
C LEU A 428 21.35 6.62 0.68
N PRO A 429 21.64 7.93 0.60
CA PRO A 429 20.79 8.94 1.20
C PRO A 429 19.37 8.89 0.66
N GLY A 430 18.42 9.08 1.57
CA GLY A 430 17.02 9.31 1.22
C GLY A 430 16.86 10.63 0.46
N LEU A 431 15.78 10.76 -0.30
CA LEU A 431 15.52 11.96 -1.10
C LEU A 431 14.80 13.02 -0.25
N GLY A 432 15.29 14.26 -0.29
CA GLY A 432 14.70 15.40 0.41
C GLY A 432 15.73 16.18 1.21
N PRO A 433 15.84 15.98 2.55
CA PRO A 433 16.83 16.65 3.38
C PRO A 433 18.23 16.15 3.06
N ALA A 434 19.22 17.04 3.12
CA ALA A 434 20.62 16.62 3.07
C ALA A 434 20.93 15.80 4.33
N GLN A 435 21.45 14.58 4.16
CA GLN A 435 21.62 13.64 5.27
C GLN A 435 23.04 13.70 5.84
N ILE A 436 23.13 13.87 7.16
CA ILE A 436 24.38 13.77 7.92
C ILE A 436 24.45 12.37 8.50
N TYR A 437 25.50 11.64 8.14
CA TYR A 437 25.76 10.32 8.71
C TYR A 437 26.76 10.44 9.84
N VAL A 438 26.45 9.83 10.98
CA VAL A 438 27.38 9.69 12.10
C VAL A 438 28.15 8.40 11.87
N GLU A 439 29.44 8.50 11.62
CA GLU A 439 30.30 7.35 11.39
C GLU A 439 30.60 6.62 12.71
N PRO A 440 30.62 5.27 12.71
CA PRO A 440 31.09 4.51 13.85
C PRO A 440 32.56 4.87 14.14
N ASP A 441 32.91 5.01 15.43
CA ASP A 441 34.32 5.13 15.79
C ASP A 441 35.01 3.77 15.69
N SER A 442 36.02 3.65 14.84
CA SER A 442 36.89 2.47 14.83
C SER A 442 37.78 2.39 16.08
N THR A 443 38.08 3.53 16.71
CA THR A 443 38.98 3.59 17.89
C THR A 443 38.27 3.42 19.23
N ARG A 444 36.96 3.66 19.31
CA ARG A 444 36.15 3.53 20.54
C ARG A 444 34.78 2.89 20.26
N PRO A 445 34.75 1.57 20.01
CA PRO A 445 33.49 0.85 19.79
C PRO A 445 32.56 0.97 21.01
N GLY A 446 31.26 1.15 20.77
CA GLY A 446 30.23 1.23 21.81
C GLY A 446 29.77 2.64 22.20
N GLN A 447 30.43 3.72 21.73
CA GLN A 447 30.03 5.12 22.01
C GLN A 447 29.16 5.77 20.90
N GLU A 448 28.58 4.97 20.02
CA GLU A 448 27.83 5.45 18.85
C GLU A 448 26.63 6.30 19.25
N LEU A 449 25.93 5.92 20.33
CA LEU A 449 24.76 6.64 20.82
C LEU A 449 25.12 8.03 21.33
N GLN A 450 26.19 8.16 22.13
CA GLN A 450 26.61 9.47 22.65
C GLN A 450 27.04 10.40 21.52
N ARG A 451 27.74 9.90 20.50
CA ARG A 451 28.12 10.69 19.32
C ARG A 451 26.91 11.16 18.54
N TRP A 452 25.96 10.27 18.31
CA TRP A 452 24.72 10.61 17.65
C TRP A 452 23.95 11.68 18.42
N GLN A 453 23.83 11.54 19.74
CA GLN A 453 23.19 12.54 20.60
C GLN A 453 23.92 13.88 20.56
N ALA A 454 25.25 13.88 20.61
CA ALA A 454 26.07 15.09 20.51
C ALA A 454 25.87 15.80 19.17
N GLU A 455 25.79 15.06 18.06
CA GLU A 455 25.51 15.60 16.73
C GLU A 455 24.11 16.23 16.69
N VAL A 456 23.07 15.56 17.21
CA VAL A 456 21.71 16.13 17.31
C VAL A 456 21.73 17.44 18.11
N LEU A 457 22.38 17.47 19.27
CA LEU A 457 22.47 18.68 20.11
C LEU A 457 23.25 19.82 19.44
N GLY A 458 24.28 19.50 18.66
CA GLY A 458 25.00 20.47 17.83
C GLY A 458 24.07 21.09 16.78
N LEU A 459 23.32 20.25 16.06
CA LEU A 459 22.38 20.69 15.04
C LEU A 459 21.21 21.49 15.62
N LEU A 460 20.66 21.08 16.77
CA LEU A 460 19.58 21.81 17.44
C LEU A 460 19.98 23.25 17.75
N ARG A 461 21.18 23.46 18.31
CA ARG A 461 21.70 24.80 18.65
C ARG A 461 21.95 25.68 17.43
N GLY A 462 22.44 25.09 16.34
CA GLY A 462 22.80 25.81 15.12
C GLY A 462 21.64 26.07 14.14
N SER A 463 20.45 25.53 14.38
CA SER A 463 19.36 25.57 13.39
C SER A 463 18.53 26.85 13.42
N ALA A 464 18.19 27.36 12.23
CA ALA A 464 17.22 28.45 12.05
C ALA A 464 15.81 28.03 12.46
N LEU A 465 15.45 26.78 12.16
CA LEU A 465 14.15 26.17 12.38
C LEU A 465 14.34 24.67 12.62
N VAL A 466 13.57 24.10 13.54
CA VAL A 466 13.56 22.67 13.85
C VAL A 466 12.18 22.10 13.53
N LEU A 467 12.14 21.20 12.56
CA LEU A 467 10.95 20.44 12.17
C LEU A 467 11.03 19.07 12.81
N ILE A 468 9.99 18.64 13.53
CA ILE A 468 9.91 17.29 14.08
C ILE A 468 8.68 16.59 13.53
N SER A 469 8.87 15.45 12.86
CA SER A 469 7.73 14.63 12.43
C SER A 469 7.20 13.80 13.60
N ALA A 470 5.93 14.01 13.96
CA ALA A 470 5.26 13.26 15.03
C ALA A 470 5.34 11.74 14.78
N GLY A 471 5.79 11.02 15.80
CA GLY A 471 6.05 9.58 15.75
C GLY A 471 6.21 8.99 17.16
N TYR A 472 6.45 7.67 17.25
CA TYR A 472 6.42 6.94 18.53
C TYR A 472 7.74 6.30 18.96
N SER A 473 8.81 6.43 18.17
CA SER A 473 10.09 5.77 18.49
C SER A 473 10.74 6.37 19.73
N ASP A 474 11.42 5.53 20.51
CA ASP A 474 12.09 5.94 21.76
C ASP A 474 13.13 7.05 21.53
N GLY A 475 13.97 6.91 20.49
CA GLY A 475 14.97 7.93 20.15
C GLY A 475 14.34 9.29 19.85
N LEU A 476 13.20 9.30 19.15
CA LEU A 476 12.46 10.51 18.83
C LEU A 476 11.88 11.18 20.10
N ARG A 477 11.53 10.41 21.15
CA ARG A 477 11.09 10.99 22.43
C ARG A 477 12.22 11.75 23.13
N TRP A 478 13.44 11.20 23.11
CA TRP A 478 14.62 11.93 23.57
C TRP A 478 14.84 13.19 22.73
N GLU A 479 14.73 13.10 21.40
CA GLU A 479 14.84 14.27 20.50
C GLU A 479 13.79 15.34 20.80
N PHE A 480 12.55 14.97 21.12
CA PHE A 480 11.51 15.90 21.57
C PHE A 480 11.92 16.63 22.84
N ALA A 481 12.35 15.89 23.87
CA ALA A 481 12.79 16.49 25.13
C ALA A 481 13.97 17.46 24.93
N GLN A 482 14.93 17.09 24.07
CA GLN A 482 16.06 17.99 23.77
C GLN A 482 15.62 19.20 22.96
N ALA A 483 14.72 19.04 21.99
CA ALA A 483 14.22 20.16 21.22
C ALA A 483 13.44 21.15 22.09
N THR A 484 12.60 20.67 23.00
CA THR A 484 11.83 21.56 23.89
C THR A 484 12.71 22.23 24.94
N ALA A 485 13.80 21.61 25.37
CA ALA A 485 14.75 22.21 26.31
C ALA A 485 15.72 23.21 25.66
N ASN A 486 16.10 23.02 24.40
CA ASN A 486 17.22 23.76 23.78
C ASN A 486 16.82 24.70 22.63
N VAL A 487 15.56 24.68 22.18
CA VAL A 487 15.10 25.46 21.02
C VAL A 487 14.00 26.42 21.44
N LEU A 488 14.06 27.66 20.95
CA LEU A 488 12.99 28.63 21.15
C LEU A 488 11.67 28.11 20.56
N PRO A 489 10.52 28.32 21.21
CA PRO A 489 9.24 27.76 20.77
C PRO A 489 8.88 28.13 19.33
N GLU A 490 9.11 29.40 18.95
CA GLU A 490 8.81 29.94 17.61
C GLU A 490 9.62 29.25 16.49
N ARG A 491 10.76 28.64 16.85
CA ARG A 491 11.65 27.92 15.92
C ARG A 491 11.32 26.44 15.86
N LEU A 492 10.38 25.95 16.66
CA LEU A 492 9.98 24.55 16.71
C LEU A 492 8.64 24.35 15.98
N VAL A 493 8.62 23.39 15.06
CA VAL A 493 7.38 22.99 14.35
C VAL A 493 7.23 21.48 14.42
N VAL A 494 6.10 21.02 14.94
CA VAL A 494 5.75 19.60 14.94
C VAL A 494 4.88 19.30 13.74
N PHE A 495 5.43 18.56 12.78
CA PHE A 495 4.69 18.07 11.64
C PHE A 495 3.84 16.85 12.05
N VAL A 496 2.56 16.83 11.70
CA VAL A 496 1.61 15.78 12.13
C VAL A 496 1.16 14.94 10.93
N PRO A 497 1.91 13.88 10.55
CA PRO A 497 1.48 12.89 9.56
C PRO A 497 0.46 11.89 10.10
N LEU A 498 0.07 12.05 11.35
CA LEU A 498 -0.77 11.13 12.10
C LEU A 498 -2.25 11.46 11.87
N ASN A 499 -3.08 10.42 11.79
CA ASN A 499 -4.53 10.60 11.86
C ASN A 499 -4.95 11.10 13.26
N ARG A 500 -6.23 11.50 13.43
CA ARG A 500 -6.71 12.11 14.68
C ARG A 500 -6.49 11.24 15.92
N ALA A 501 -6.73 9.92 15.82
CA ALA A 501 -6.53 9.00 16.94
C ALA A 501 -5.03 8.83 17.26
N GLN A 502 -4.20 8.71 16.23
CA GLN A 502 -2.76 8.61 16.38
C GLN A 502 -2.16 9.90 16.99
N TYR A 503 -2.64 11.07 16.56
CA TYR A 503 -2.20 12.34 17.09
C TYR A 503 -2.64 12.51 18.56
N ALA A 504 -3.86 12.14 18.93
CA ALA A 504 -4.30 12.17 20.34
C ALA A 504 -3.34 11.38 21.25
N ARG A 505 -3.01 10.15 20.86
CA ARG A 505 -2.03 9.32 21.59
C ARG A 505 -0.62 9.94 21.61
N PHE A 506 -0.22 10.55 20.50
CA PHE A 506 1.06 11.24 20.43
C PHE A 506 1.09 12.42 21.41
N ARG A 507 0.00 13.17 21.56
CA ARG A 507 -0.14 14.24 22.57
C ARG A 507 0.03 13.70 23.98
N GLU A 508 -0.70 12.64 24.33
CA GLU A 508 -0.59 11.99 25.66
C GLU A 508 0.84 11.55 25.97
N LEU A 509 1.52 10.91 25.01
CA LEU A 509 2.89 10.42 25.19
C LEU A 509 3.96 11.51 25.24
N THR A 510 3.63 12.72 24.79
CA THR A 510 4.57 13.85 24.74
C THR A 510 4.18 15.01 25.64
N GLU A 511 3.08 14.87 26.39
CA GLU A 511 2.55 15.90 27.28
C GLU A 511 3.61 16.37 28.27
N ALA A 512 4.41 15.47 28.82
CA ALA A 512 5.49 15.78 29.75
C ALA A 512 6.65 16.59 29.14
N TYR A 513 6.77 16.67 27.81
CA TYR A 513 7.89 17.36 27.14
C TYR A 513 7.53 18.79 26.73
N PHE A 514 6.25 19.10 26.55
CA PHE A 514 5.79 20.41 26.11
C PHE A 514 5.18 21.17 27.29
N PRO A 515 5.69 22.36 27.67
CA PRO A 515 5.21 23.09 28.85
C PRO A 515 3.70 23.34 28.89
N ALA A 516 3.09 23.67 27.75
CA ALA A 516 1.65 23.88 27.60
C ALA A 516 0.93 22.66 26.96
N GLY A 517 1.62 21.53 26.86
CA GLY A 517 1.16 20.35 26.12
C GLY A 517 1.04 20.62 24.61
N LEU A 518 0.33 19.72 23.93
CA LEU A 518 0.00 19.85 22.50
C LEU A 518 -1.51 20.10 22.32
N PRO A 519 -1.93 20.82 21.27
CA PRO A 519 -3.31 21.25 21.08
C PRO A 519 -4.16 20.09 20.57
N ALA A 520 -5.46 20.12 20.89
CA ALA A 520 -6.42 19.16 20.36
C ALA A 520 -6.50 19.24 18.82
N ASP A 521 -6.89 18.13 18.19
CA ASP A 521 -6.99 18.06 16.73
C ASP A 521 -8.27 18.72 16.19
N PRO A 522 -8.19 19.85 15.46
CA PRO A 522 -9.35 20.51 14.89
C PRO A 522 -9.84 19.82 13.60
N ARG A 523 -9.13 18.80 13.07
CA ARG A 523 -9.51 18.10 11.84
C ARG A 523 -10.82 17.31 12.07
N LYS A 524 -11.78 17.50 11.16
CA LYS A 524 -13.02 16.68 11.10
C LYS A 524 -12.67 15.26 10.64
N SER A 525 -13.36 14.24 11.16
CA SER A 525 -13.22 12.87 10.65
C SER A 525 -13.69 12.84 9.19
N SER A 526 -12.83 12.41 8.27
CA SER A 526 -13.25 12.23 6.88
C SER A 526 -13.91 10.86 6.73
N THR A 527 -15.21 10.84 6.45
CA THR A 527 -15.97 9.62 6.09
C THR A 527 -15.62 9.09 4.69
N TRP A 528 -14.97 9.92 3.86
CA TRP A 528 -14.67 9.63 2.46
C TRP A 528 -13.18 9.85 2.14
N GLY A 529 -12.47 8.75 1.91
CA GLY A 529 -11.14 8.76 1.29
C GLY A 529 -9.96 8.68 2.28
N SER A 530 -9.01 7.84 1.93
CA SER A 530 -7.80 7.45 2.66
C SER A 530 -6.65 8.48 2.62
N GLU A 531 -6.90 9.74 2.26
CA GLU A 531 -5.83 10.75 2.32
C GLU A 531 -5.55 11.09 3.79
N PRO A 532 -4.34 10.82 4.33
CA PRO A 532 -3.99 11.31 5.66
C PRO A 532 -4.10 12.84 5.63
N VAL A 533 -5.07 13.37 6.36
CA VAL A 533 -5.22 14.82 6.51
C VAL A 533 -4.04 15.28 7.35
N HIS A 534 -2.98 15.78 6.73
CA HIS A 534 -1.81 16.29 7.42
C HIS A 534 -2.11 17.63 8.13
N GLY A 535 -1.31 17.94 9.16
CA GLY A 535 -1.33 19.23 9.84
C GLY A 535 0.05 19.56 10.39
N LEU A 536 0.20 20.74 10.96
CA LEU A 536 1.37 21.11 11.74
C LEU A 536 0.95 21.79 13.05
N VAL A 537 1.82 21.73 14.04
CA VAL A 537 1.73 22.50 15.27
C VAL A 537 2.92 23.43 15.32
N HIS A 538 2.67 24.71 15.59
CA HIS A 538 3.70 25.70 15.91
C HIS A 538 3.42 26.28 17.30
N PHE A 539 4.40 26.99 17.85
CA PHE A 539 4.31 27.55 19.19
C PHE A 539 4.58 29.06 19.16
N ASP A 540 3.88 29.80 20.01
CA ASP A 540 4.21 31.19 20.34
C ASP A 540 5.32 31.23 21.41
N ARG A 541 5.86 32.43 21.71
CA ARG A 541 6.99 32.62 22.65
C ARG A 541 6.76 32.04 24.05
N ASP A 542 5.51 31.98 24.48
CA ASP A 542 5.05 31.49 25.76
C ASP A 542 4.74 29.99 25.77
N TRP A 543 5.17 29.25 24.74
CA TRP A 543 4.84 27.85 24.49
C TRP A 543 3.37 27.57 24.15
N THR A 544 2.53 28.59 23.93
CA THR A 544 1.14 28.37 23.51
C THR A 544 1.09 27.67 22.16
N PRO A 545 0.49 26.47 22.06
CA PRO A 545 0.61 25.68 20.85
C PRO A 545 -0.61 25.82 19.93
N HIS A 546 -0.35 25.93 18.63
CA HIS A 546 -1.38 26.19 17.61
C HIS A 546 -1.41 25.09 16.55
N PHE A 547 -2.55 24.42 16.41
CA PHE A 547 -2.73 23.42 15.35
C PHE A 547 -3.23 24.06 14.06
N VAL A 548 -2.45 23.94 12.97
CA VAL A 548 -2.83 24.40 11.64
C VAL A 548 -3.10 23.20 10.73
N PRO A 549 -4.38 22.87 10.44
CA PRO A 549 -4.69 21.78 9.52
C PRO A 549 -4.37 22.18 8.09
N PHE A 550 -3.98 21.21 7.25
CA PHE A 550 -3.76 21.46 5.83
C PHE A 550 -5.12 21.60 5.12
N ARG A 551 -5.72 22.79 5.23
CA ARG A 551 -7.06 23.08 4.70
C ARG A 551 -7.09 22.90 3.18
N ARG A 552 -8.20 22.34 2.68
CA ARG A 552 -8.53 22.37 1.26
C ARG A 552 -9.03 23.78 0.96
N HIS A 553 -8.22 24.62 0.32
CA HIS A 553 -8.64 25.95 -0.11
C HIS A 553 -9.68 25.86 -1.24
N ALA A 554 -10.86 26.45 -1.02
CA ALA A 554 -11.95 26.48 -2.00
C ALA A 554 -11.59 27.27 -3.27
N LEU A 555 -10.79 28.33 -3.14
CA LEU A 555 -10.28 29.10 -4.29
C LEU A 555 -9.34 28.27 -5.19
N LEU A 556 -8.66 27.25 -4.67
CA LEU A 556 -7.89 26.29 -5.48
C LEU A 556 -8.77 25.23 -6.17
N GLN A 557 -10.06 25.14 -5.83
CA GLN A 557 -11.05 24.28 -6.52
C GLN A 557 -11.80 25.00 -7.63
N LEU A 558 -11.99 26.32 -7.52
CA LEU A 558 -12.84 27.10 -8.43
C LEU A 558 -12.20 27.37 -9.82
N HIS A 559 -10.91 27.13 -10.02
CA HIS A 559 -10.23 27.48 -11.29
C HIS A 559 -9.72 26.29 -12.11
N LEU A 560 -10.02 25.05 -11.72
CA LEU A 560 -9.63 23.85 -12.48
C LEU A 560 -10.81 22.89 -12.52
N GLY A 561 -11.39 22.68 -13.71
CA GLY A 561 -12.46 21.71 -13.95
C GLY A 561 -12.16 20.34 -13.31
N ARG A 562 -13.21 19.66 -12.83
CA ARG A 562 -13.18 18.48 -11.94
C ARG A 562 -12.27 17.32 -12.38
N VAL A 563 -11.83 17.27 -13.64
CA VAL A 563 -11.02 16.18 -14.22
C VAL A 563 -9.50 16.40 -14.04
N ALA A 564 -8.98 17.63 -14.17
CA ALA A 564 -7.54 17.91 -14.01
C ALA A 564 -7.07 17.92 -12.54
N VAL A 565 -8.03 17.86 -11.62
CA VAL A 565 -7.88 18.11 -10.19
C VAL A 565 -7.22 16.95 -9.43
N ARG A 566 -7.24 15.71 -9.92
CA ARG A 566 -6.74 14.57 -9.10
C ARG A 566 -5.22 14.40 -9.03
N LEU A 567 -4.44 15.02 -9.92
CA LEU A 567 -3.04 14.62 -10.11
C LEU A 567 -1.96 15.59 -9.57
N SER A 568 -2.33 16.78 -9.07
CA SER A 568 -1.36 17.86 -8.76
C SER A 568 -0.86 17.87 -7.30
N PHE A 569 0.39 17.49 -7.08
CA PHE A 569 1.15 17.64 -5.81
C PHE A 569 1.46 19.10 -5.45
N ARG A 570 1.35 20.06 -6.39
CA ARG A 570 1.42 21.51 -6.09
C ARG A 570 0.38 21.93 -5.04
N ARG A 571 -0.68 21.14 -4.86
CA ARG A 571 -1.64 21.30 -3.75
C ARG A 571 -1.01 21.10 -2.38
N MET A 572 -0.13 20.12 -2.22
CA MET A 572 0.47 19.84 -0.92
C MET A 572 1.42 20.97 -0.53
N ARG A 573 2.30 21.39 -1.44
CA ARG A 573 3.19 22.52 -1.19
C ARG A 573 2.41 23.79 -0.84
N ASN A 574 1.36 24.12 -1.59
CA ASN A 574 0.54 25.30 -1.31
C ASN A 574 -0.18 25.20 0.05
N ARG A 575 -0.66 24.01 0.43
CA ARG A 575 -1.22 23.75 1.77
C ARG A 575 -0.18 23.89 2.86
N LEU A 576 1.03 23.37 2.64
CA LEU A 576 2.15 23.45 3.57
C LEU A 576 2.63 24.90 3.73
N MET A 577 2.83 25.63 2.62
CA MET A 577 3.21 27.05 2.62
C MET A 577 2.20 27.92 3.36
N HIS A 578 0.91 27.66 3.17
CA HIS A 578 -0.13 28.33 3.93
C HIS A 578 -0.10 27.96 5.40
N ALA A 579 0.08 26.67 5.72
CA ALA A 579 0.14 26.22 7.11
C ALA A 579 1.36 26.78 7.85
N LEU A 580 2.48 26.98 7.15
CA LEU A 580 3.72 27.56 7.68
C LEU A 580 3.69 29.08 7.76
N TYR A 581 2.69 29.76 7.19
CA TYR A 581 2.63 31.23 7.19
C TYR A 581 2.81 31.86 8.59
N PRO A 582 2.17 31.36 9.66
CA PRO A 582 2.41 31.86 11.02
C PRO A 582 3.88 31.73 11.45
N VAL A 583 4.54 30.63 11.09
CA VAL A 583 5.96 30.35 11.41
C VAL A 583 6.88 31.32 10.67
N PHE A 584 6.59 31.62 9.40
CA PHE A 584 7.32 32.63 8.64
C PHE A 584 7.19 34.02 9.29
N ARG A 585 5.97 34.37 9.70
CA ARG A 585 5.67 35.65 10.33
C ARG A 585 6.37 35.80 11.69
N SER A 586 6.31 34.79 12.56
CA SER A 586 6.93 34.86 13.90
C SER A 586 8.45 34.96 13.84
N ASN A 587 9.08 34.26 12.88
CA ASN A 587 10.52 34.26 12.69
C ASN A 587 11.04 35.40 11.79
N GLN A 588 10.17 36.32 11.36
CA GLN A 588 10.51 37.44 10.47
C GLN A 588 11.20 37.00 9.16
N VAL A 589 10.86 35.81 8.66
CA VAL A 589 11.39 35.29 7.40
C VAL A 589 10.44 35.62 6.26
N ILE A 590 10.98 36.05 5.12
CA ILE A 590 10.19 36.35 3.92
C ILE A 590 9.41 35.09 3.50
N TRP A 591 8.08 35.19 3.52
CA TRP A 591 7.21 34.14 3.04
C TRP A 591 7.24 34.09 1.52
N SER A 592 7.60 32.93 0.94
CA SER A 592 7.68 32.78 -0.53
C SER A 592 6.30 32.76 -1.23
N GLY A 593 5.21 32.92 -0.47
CA GLY A 593 3.85 32.88 -0.99
C GLY A 593 3.38 31.49 -1.41
N ILE A 594 2.17 31.48 -1.96
CA ILE A 594 1.55 30.30 -2.57
C ILE A 594 1.80 30.39 -4.07
N GLU A 595 2.36 29.34 -4.67
CA GLU A 595 2.49 29.29 -6.13
C GLU A 595 1.13 28.99 -6.76
N VAL A 596 0.47 30.02 -7.24
CA VAL A 596 -0.75 29.90 -8.03
C VAL A 596 -0.34 29.50 -9.46
N PRO A 597 -0.86 28.41 -10.03
CA PRO A 597 -0.63 28.12 -11.43
C PRO A 597 -1.38 29.16 -12.25
N VAL A 598 -0.73 30.26 -12.62
CA VAL A 598 -1.25 31.20 -13.61
C VAL A 598 -1.15 30.47 -14.95
N PHE A 599 -2.28 30.03 -15.50
CA PHE A 599 -2.29 29.36 -16.80
C PHE A 599 -1.93 30.33 -17.95
N PHE A 600 -1.95 31.65 -17.70
CA PHE A 600 -1.62 32.70 -18.67
C PHE A 600 -0.94 33.92 -17.99
N GLY A 601 0.31 33.76 -17.54
CA GLY A 601 1.13 34.89 -17.12
C GLY A 601 1.91 35.47 -18.30
N ARG A 602 1.94 36.79 -18.46
CA ARG A 602 2.55 37.55 -19.59
C ARG A 602 4.01 37.18 -19.95
N THR A 603 4.74 36.48 -19.10
CA THR A 603 6.14 36.09 -19.32
C THR A 603 6.34 34.75 -20.03
N SER A 604 5.28 33.96 -20.29
CA SER A 604 5.40 32.69 -21.01
C SER A 604 5.16 32.82 -22.52
N ARG A 605 5.77 33.82 -23.17
CA ARG A 605 5.78 33.94 -24.65
C ARG A 605 6.97 33.26 -25.33
N HIS A 606 7.94 32.70 -24.59
CA HIS A 606 9.16 32.16 -25.22
C HIS A 606 9.53 30.69 -24.92
N LEU A 607 8.72 29.90 -24.22
CA LEU A 607 8.98 28.46 -24.08
C LEU A 607 7.66 27.67 -24.06
N ILE A 608 7.06 27.50 -25.23
CA ILE A 608 6.07 26.46 -25.49
C ILE A 608 6.84 25.13 -25.56
N VAL A 609 6.99 24.46 -24.42
CA VAL A 609 7.41 23.05 -24.36
C VAL A 609 6.15 22.18 -24.43
N GLY A 610 6.02 21.48 -25.56
CA GLY A 610 4.80 20.86 -26.08
C GLY A 610 4.37 19.53 -25.45
N GLY A 611 4.15 19.48 -24.14
CA GLY A 611 3.63 18.25 -23.50
C GLY A 611 2.11 18.09 -23.60
N SER A 612 1.36 19.19 -23.49
CA SER A 612 -0.11 19.18 -23.51
C SER A 612 -0.71 19.36 -24.90
N SER A 613 0.05 19.93 -25.83
CA SER A 613 -0.32 20.00 -27.25
C SER A 613 -0.18 18.66 -27.94
N TYR A 614 0.81 17.82 -27.57
CA TYR A 614 1.00 16.51 -28.20
C TYR A 614 -0.13 15.53 -27.92
N ALA A 615 -0.60 15.42 -26.67
CA ALA A 615 -1.72 14.52 -26.36
C ALA A 615 -3.02 14.95 -27.04
N ARG A 616 -3.22 16.27 -27.22
CA ARG A 616 -4.38 16.81 -27.95
C ARG A 616 -4.22 16.66 -29.46
N ALA A 617 -3.03 16.89 -30.00
CA ALA A 617 -2.71 16.67 -31.40
C ALA A 617 -2.83 15.19 -31.76
N VAL A 618 -2.38 14.28 -30.89
CA VAL A 618 -2.55 12.83 -31.04
C VAL A 618 -4.02 12.44 -30.93
N ALA A 619 -4.79 12.98 -29.98
CA ALA A 619 -6.22 12.70 -29.91
C ALA A 619 -6.98 13.23 -31.15
N VAL A 620 -6.63 14.43 -31.63
CA VAL A 620 -7.21 15.01 -32.84
C VAL A 620 -6.79 14.22 -34.08
N LEU A 621 -5.53 13.81 -34.20
CA LEU A 621 -5.04 12.95 -35.27
C LEU A 621 -5.67 11.56 -35.23
N VAL A 622 -5.91 10.97 -34.06
CA VAL A 622 -6.62 9.69 -33.93
C VAL A 622 -8.08 9.85 -34.36
N VAL A 623 -8.76 10.92 -33.96
CA VAL A 623 -10.14 11.19 -34.39
C VAL A 623 -10.21 11.47 -35.89
N LEU A 624 -9.28 12.25 -36.43
CA LEU A 624 -9.20 12.53 -37.86
C LEU A 624 -8.82 11.30 -38.68
N SER A 625 -7.92 10.44 -38.19
CA SER A 625 -7.56 9.17 -38.84
C SER A 625 -8.71 8.17 -38.81
N ILE A 626 -9.50 8.12 -37.73
CA ILE A 626 -10.72 7.29 -37.67
C ILE A 626 -11.75 7.84 -38.66
N ALA A 627 -11.96 9.16 -38.72
CA ALA A 627 -12.88 9.80 -39.66
C ALA A 627 -12.43 9.66 -41.13
N TRP A 628 -11.12 9.69 -41.37
CA TRP A 628 -10.54 9.54 -42.71
C TRP A 628 -10.56 8.08 -43.18
N ALA A 629 -10.25 7.13 -42.29
CA ALA A 629 -10.41 5.70 -42.57
C ALA A 629 -11.88 5.32 -42.83
N SER A 630 -12.84 5.98 -42.15
CA SER A 630 -14.26 5.76 -42.41
C SER A 630 -14.78 6.38 -43.71
N THR A 631 -14.10 7.40 -44.25
CA THR A 631 -14.50 8.06 -45.51
C THR A 631 -13.87 7.43 -46.74
N LEU A 632 -12.70 6.80 -46.62
CA LEU A 632 -12.05 6.10 -47.73
C LEU A 632 -12.55 4.66 -47.95
N GLY A 633 -13.25 4.06 -46.99
CA GLY A 633 -13.79 2.69 -47.10
C GLY A 633 -15.19 2.58 -47.72
N GLY A 634 -15.82 3.69 -48.14
CA GLY A 634 -17.21 3.73 -48.60
C GLY A 634 -17.42 3.94 -50.10
N GLY A 635 -16.37 3.83 -50.91
CA GLY A 635 -16.44 3.93 -52.38
C GLY A 635 -16.03 2.63 -53.04
N GLY A 636 -16.95 1.66 -53.04
CA GLY A 636 -16.85 0.37 -53.73
C GLY A 636 -18.25 -0.20 -53.90
#